data_AF-A0A661V2Z1-F1
#
_entry.id   AF-A0A661V2Z1-F1
#
_cell.length_a   1.000
_cell.length_b   1.000
_cell.length_c   1.000
_cell.angle_alpha   90.00
_cell.angle_beta   90.00
_cell.angle_gamma   90.00
#
_symmetry.space_group_name_H-M   'P 1'
#
loop_
_entity.id
_entity.type
_entity.pdbx_description
1 polymer ?
#
loop_
_entity_poly.entity_id
_entity_poly.type
_entity_poly.pdbx_seq_one_letter_code
_entity_poly.pdbx_strand_id
1 'polypeptide(L)'
;MILTTFGDMVRVPGSSRRGTGERKAVSLAQAKAEGADVRVVYSPLDALQIARDNPSRPVIFLGVGFETTAPMVGSALLKAKVERVENFYVFSTHKLTPPATRAILDAGEVALDGIIGPGHVTTVIGAEAWRFLPAEYGVPVAVAGFEPLDLLRAILALVTMAEDDTPEVDNTYARSVSAEGNVIAQQAMDLAFEVADAEWRGFGLIPRSGLRLREMYADFDAA
;
A
#
# COMPACT_ATOMS: atom_id res chain seq x y z
N MET A 1 17.91 12.13 13.64
CA MET A 1 16.55 11.60 13.40
C MET A 1 16.43 10.18 13.96
N ILE A 2 15.21 9.69 14.12
CA ILE A 2 14.85 8.28 14.38
C ILE A 2 14.05 7.84 13.15
N LEU A 3 14.47 6.75 12.51
CA LEU A 3 13.68 6.15 11.43
C LEU A 3 12.88 4.99 12.00
N THR A 4 11.59 4.97 11.71
CA THR A 4 10.66 3.90 12.11
C THR A 4 10.09 3.23 10.86
N THR A 5 9.94 1.91 10.92
CA THR A 5 9.47 1.11 9.76
C THR A 5 8.83 -0.18 10.25
N PHE A 6 8.02 -0.80 9.40
CA PHE A 6 7.64 -2.21 9.58
C PHE A 6 8.86 -3.13 9.39
N GLY A 7 8.80 -4.33 9.98
CA GLY A 7 9.93 -5.25 10.09
C GLY A 7 10.40 -5.85 8.76
N ASP A 8 9.47 -6.02 7.82
CA ASP A 8 9.72 -6.53 6.46
C ASP A 8 10.67 -5.61 5.67
N MET A 9 10.50 -4.29 5.81
CA MET A 9 11.30 -3.29 5.10
C MET A 9 12.73 -3.16 5.60
N VAL A 10 13.06 -3.70 6.78
CA VAL A 10 14.38 -3.52 7.40
C VAL A 10 15.50 -4.13 6.56
N ARG A 11 15.25 -5.27 5.91
CA ARG A 11 16.26 -6.03 5.16
C ARG A 11 16.19 -5.81 3.66
N VAL A 12 15.25 -5.00 3.18
CA VAL A 12 15.12 -4.70 1.75
C VAL A 12 16.37 -3.97 1.27
N PRO A 13 17.08 -4.48 0.25
CA PRO A 13 18.23 -3.78 -0.31
C PRO A 13 17.75 -2.51 -1.01
N GLY A 14 18.19 -1.35 -0.49
CA GLY A 14 18.04 -0.06 -1.16
C GLY A 14 19.14 0.16 -2.20
N SER A 15 19.09 1.30 -2.89
CA SER A 15 20.21 1.77 -3.70
C SER A 15 20.95 2.86 -2.93
N SER A 16 22.27 2.71 -2.72
CA SER A 16 23.07 3.81 -2.19
C SER A 16 23.85 4.47 -3.33
N ARG A 17 23.84 5.81 -3.31
CA ARG A 17 24.76 6.64 -4.09
C ARG A 17 25.63 7.41 -3.09
N ARG A 18 26.50 6.70 -2.37
CA ARG A 18 27.52 7.35 -1.54
C ARG A 18 28.86 7.36 -2.28
N GLY A 19 29.25 8.53 -2.77
CA GLY A 19 30.65 9.01 -2.81
C GLY A 19 31.68 8.35 -3.73
N THR A 20 31.44 7.16 -4.26
CA THR A 20 32.35 6.47 -5.18
C THR A 20 31.49 5.72 -6.18
N GLY A 21 31.80 5.75 -7.48
CA GLY A 21 30.93 5.37 -8.61
C GLY A 21 30.29 3.96 -8.64
N GLU A 22 30.36 3.18 -7.57
CA GLU A 22 29.71 1.87 -7.42
C GLU A 22 28.39 1.98 -6.65
N ARG A 23 27.30 1.46 -7.23
CA ARG A 23 26.02 1.28 -6.51
C ARG A 23 26.17 0.16 -5.50
N LYS A 24 26.52 0.48 -4.25
CA LYS A 24 26.40 -0.49 -3.15
C LYS A 24 24.96 -0.49 -2.66
N ALA A 25 24.27 -1.63 -2.74
CA ALA A 25 22.96 -1.76 -2.13
C ALA A 25 23.11 -1.76 -0.60
N VAL A 26 22.38 -0.88 0.09
CA VAL A 26 22.43 -0.75 1.56
C VAL A 26 21.00 -0.89 2.10
N SER A 27 20.81 -1.78 3.08
CA SER A 27 19.53 -1.97 3.78
C SER A 27 19.47 -1.16 5.07
N LEU A 28 18.27 -1.00 5.64
CA LEU A 28 18.10 -0.34 6.95
C LEU A 28 18.76 -1.14 8.08
N ALA A 29 18.83 -2.47 7.97
CA ALA A 29 19.62 -3.31 8.87
C ALA A 29 21.11 -2.94 8.86
N GLN A 30 21.69 -2.71 7.68
CA GLN A 30 23.09 -2.29 7.56
C GLN A 30 23.28 -0.87 8.08
N ALA A 31 22.38 0.06 7.74
CA ALA A 31 22.42 1.42 8.30
C ALA A 31 22.35 1.42 9.83
N LYS A 32 21.52 0.55 10.43
CA LYS A 32 21.44 0.35 11.88
C LYS A 32 22.76 -0.19 12.46
N ALA A 33 23.39 -1.15 11.78
CA ALA A 33 24.69 -1.68 12.19
C ALA A 33 25.81 -0.61 12.11
N GLU A 34 25.68 0.35 11.20
CA GLU A 34 26.56 1.51 11.05
C GLU A 34 26.23 2.67 12.02
N GLY A 35 25.28 2.48 12.95
CA GLY A 35 24.96 3.43 14.02
C GLY A 35 23.73 4.30 13.78
N ALA A 36 22.96 4.10 12.70
CA ALA A 36 21.69 4.79 12.51
C ALA A 36 20.62 4.30 13.51
N ASP A 37 19.81 5.21 14.06
CA ASP A 37 18.68 4.87 14.94
C ASP A 37 17.46 4.43 14.09
N VAL A 38 17.42 3.13 13.76
CA VAL A 38 16.32 2.48 13.06
C VAL A 38 15.54 1.58 14.03
N ARG A 39 14.24 1.84 14.15
CA ARG A 39 13.33 1.12 15.04
C ARG A 39 12.24 0.42 14.24
N VAL A 40 11.99 -0.84 14.60
CA VAL A 40 10.87 -1.60 14.06
C VAL A 40 9.64 -1.29 14.89
N VAL A 41 8.55 -0.97 14.23
CA VAL A 41 7.23 -0.73 14.85
C VAL A 41 6.20 -1.67 14.26
N TYR A 42 5.11 -1.89 15.00
CA TYR A 42 3.98 -2.71 14.53
C TYR A 42 2.80 -1.87 14.08
N SER A 43 2.76 -0.59 14.50
CA SER A 43 1.79 0.37 14.03
C SER A 43 2.40 1.75 13.75
N PRO A 44 1.81 2.56 12.86
CA PRO A 44 2.17 3.97 12.71
C PRO A 44 1.95 4.79 13.99
N LEU A 45 1.05 4.35 14.87
CA LEU A 45 0.83 4.98 16.17
C LEU A 45 1.99 4.76 17.14
N ASP A 46 2.73 3.65 17.02
CA ASP A 46 3.95 3.44 17.80
C ASP A 46 5.03 4.44 17.37
N ALA A 47 5.14 4.71 16.07
CA ALA A 47 6.05 5.74 15.56
C ALA A 47 5.69 7.14 16.06
N LEU A 48 4.39 7.46 16.08
CA LEU A 48 3.89 8.69 16.67
C LEU A 48 4.18 8.76 18.17
N GLN A 49 4.05 7.65 18.90
CA GLN A 49 4.42 7.60 20.32
C GLN A 49 5.92 7.83 20.52
N ILE A 50 6.77 7.21 19.68
CA ILE A 50 8.22 7.46 19.70
C ILE A 50 8.53 8.94 19.47
N ALA A 51 7.77 9.64 18.62
CA ALA A 51 7.90 11.08 18.42
C ALA A 51 7.59 11.87 19.70
N ARG A 52 6.48 11.55 20.38
CA ARG A 52 6.13 12.16 21.68
C ARG A 52 7.23 11.96 22.74
N ASP A 53 7.81 10.76 22.78
CA ASP A 53 8.84 10.40 23.75
C ASP A 53 10.22 11.01 23.42
N ASN A 54 10.40 11.58 22.22
CA ASN A 54 11.68 12.12 21.73
C ASN A 54 11.49 13.52 21.09
N PRO A 55 10.95 14.53 21.81
CA PRO A 55 10.52 15.80 21.22
C PRO A 55 11.65 16.60 20.55
N SER A 56 12.91 16.38 20.94
CA SER A 56 14.08 17.05 20.35
C SER A 56 14.62 16.37 19.08
N ARG A 57 14.01 15.27 18.63
CA ARG A 57 14.49 14.47 17.50
C ARG A 57 13.39 14.31 16.47
N PRO A 58 13.65 14.57 15.18
CA PRO A 58 12.75 14.17 14.10
C PRO A 58 12.55 12.66 14.10
N VAL A 59 11.30 12.21 14.03
CA VAL A 59 10.90 10.80 13.91
C VAL A 59 10.19 10.62 12.58
N ILE A 60 10.82 9.86 11.69
CA ILE A 60 10.30 9.60 10.35
C ILE A 60 9.73 8.19 10.32
N PHE A 61 8.48 8.04 9.91
CA PHE A 61 7.86 6.76 9.62
C PHE A 61 7.93 6.49 8.11
N LEU A 62 8.56 5.37 7.74
CA LEU A 62 8.60 4.88 6.37
C LEU A 62 7.24 4.26 6.02
N GLY A 63 6.36 5.05 5.40
CA GLY A 63 5.01 4.65 5.01
C GLY A 63 5.02 3.81 3.74
N VAL A 64 5.05 2.48 3.90
CA VAL A 64 5.04 1.52 2.80
C VAL A 64 3.77 0.67 2.88
N GLY A 65 3.25 0.31 1.70
CA GLY A 65 2.20 -0.69 1.54
C GLY A 65 1.10 -0.20 0.62
N PHE A 66 -0.02 -0.90 0.69
CA PHE A 66 -1.17 -0.69 -0.20
C PHE A 66 -2.33 -0.06 0.58
N GLU A 67 -3.54 -0.21 0.05
CA GLU A 67 -4.76 0.28 0.67
C GLU A 67 -5.02 -0.33 2.06
N THR A 68 -4.38 -1.46 2.40
CA THR A 68 -4.45 -2.08 3.73
C THR A 68 -3.68 -1.32 4.81
N THR A 69 -2.62 -0.59 4.46
CA THR A 69 -1.76 0.14 5.42
C THR A 69 -2.00 1.65 5.37
N ALA A 70 -2.32 2.20 4.20
CA ALA A 70 -2.50 3.63 4.01
C ALA A 70 -3.51 4.27 5.00
N PRO A 71 -4.69 3.69 5.28
CA PRO A 71 -5.63 4.25 6.25
C PRO A 71 -5.07 4.37 7.68
N MET A 72 -4.22 3.41 8.08
CA MET A 72 -3.58 3.43 9.41
C MET A 72 -2.55 4.55 9.52
N VAL A 73 -1.80 4.81 8.44
CA VAL A 73 -0.85 5.92 8.39
C VAL A 73 -1.59 7.25 8.32
N GLY A 74 -2.67 7.33 7.53
CA GLY A 74 -3.54 8.50 7.49
C GLY A 74 -4.10 8.84 8.87
N SER A 75 -4.59 7.84 9.60
CA SER A 75 -5.08 8.02 10.98
C SER A 75 -3.99 8.54 11.93
N ALA A 76 -2.73 8.10 11.78
CA ALA A 76 -1.61 8.62 12.57
C ALA A 76 -1.29 10.08 12.22
N LEU A 77 -1.34 10.48 10.94
CA LEU A 77 -1.17 11.87 10.50
C LEU A 77 -2.27 12.78 11.07
N LEU A 78 -3.53 12.34 10.97
CA LEU A 78 -4.68 13.06 11.55
C LEU A 78 -4.48 13.28 13.06
N LYS A 79 -4.07 12.23 13.78
CA LYS A 79 -3.80 12.31 15.22
C LYS A 79 -2.62 13.21 15.55
N ALA A 80 -1.52 13.11 14.80
CA ALA A 80 -0.34 13.96 14.98
C ALA A 80 -0.67 15.44 14.81
N LYS A 81 -1.54 15.77 13.83
CA LYS A 81 -2.01 17.14 13.60
C LYS A 81 -2.91 17.66 14.72
N VAL A 82 -3.87 16.87 15.18
CA VAL A 82 -4.75 17.24 16.29
C VAL A 82 -3.95 17.48 17.58
N GLU A 83 -2.94 16.65 17.83
CA GLU A 83 -2.11 16.73 19.03
C GLU A 83 -0.90 17.66 18.90
N ARG A 84 -0.66 18.22 17.71
CA ARG A 84 0.49 19.09 17.40
C ARG A 84 1.84 18.44 17.72
N VAL A 85 2.03 17.20 17.27
CA VAL A 85 3.32 16.49 17.38
C VAL A 85 4.21 16.90 16.22
N GLU A 86 4.93 18.01 16.37
CA GLU A 86 5.67 18.70 15.30
C GLU A 86 6.93 17.97 14.81
N ASN A 87 7.42 16.97 15.56
CA ASN A 87 8.61 16.19 15.20
C ASN A 87 8.28 14.83 14.58
N PHE A 88 7.02 14.56 14.24
CA PHE A 88 6.57 13.35 13.56
C PHE A 88 6.46 13.60 12.06
N TYR A 89 7.06 12.74 11.25
CA TYR A 89 7.02 12.84 9.79
C TYR A 89 6.72 11.48 9.16
N VAL A 90 6.14 11.49 7.96
CA VAL A 90 5.86 10.30 7.16
C VAL A 90 6.55 10.46 5.80
N PHE A 91 7.38 9.48 5.45
CA PHE A 91 7.88 9.32 4.09
C PHE A 91 6.94 8.37 3.35
N SER A 92 5.95 8.91 2.63
CA SER A 92 4.93 8.10 1.97
C SER A 92 5.45 7.50 0.66
N THR A 93 5.39 6.17 0.58
CA THR A 93 5.64 5.38 -0.63
C THR A 93 4.49 4.43 -0.90
N HIS A 94 3.32 4.72 -0.33
CA HIS A 94 2.11 3.91 -0.49
C HIS A 94 1.70 3.84 -1.95
N LYS A 95 1.10 2.71 -2.28
CA LYS A 95 0.74 2.31 -3.63
C LYS A 95 -0.72 1.92 -3.71
N LEU A 96 -1.29 2.04 -4.91
CA LEU A 96 -2.64 1.63 -5.22
C LEU A 96 -2.62 0.40 -6.12
N THR A 97 -3.41 -0.61 -5.75
CA THR A 97 -3.43 -1.90 -6.43
C THR A 97 -4.17 -1.82 -7.77
N PRO A 98 -5.37 -1.22 -7.90
CA PRO A 98 -6.09 -1.16 -9.18
C PRO A 98 -5.30 -0.50 -10.33
N PRO A 99 -4.62 0.65 -10.13
CA PRO A 99 -3.78 1.25 -11.18
C PRO A 99 -2.60 0.36 -11.60
N ALA A 100 -2.01 -0.39 -10.67
CA ALA A 100 -0.95 -1.33 -10.99
C ALA A 100 -1.46 -2.53 -11.79
N THR A 101 -2.65 -3.04 -11.45
CA THR A 101 -3.31 -4.11 -12.22
C THR A 101 -3.57 -3.66 -13.66
N ARG A 102 -4.07 -2.43 -13.86
CA ARG A 102 -4.24 -1.84 -15.20
C ARG A 102 -2.92 -1.79 -15.97
N ALA A 103 -1.86 -1.28 -15.36
CA ALA A 103 -0.55 -1.19 -16.00
C ALA A 103 0.00 -2.55 -16.44
N ILE A 104 -0.24 -3.62 -15.67
CA ILE A 104 0.15 -4.99 -16.03
C ILE A 104 -0.64 -5.48 -17.25
N LEU A 105 -1.96 -5.24 -17.28
CA LEU A 105 -2.81 -5.65 -18.41
C LEU A 105 -2.50 -4.84 -19.67
N ASP A 106 -2.29 -3.53 -19.54
CA ASP A 106 -1.97 -2.62 -20.65
C ASP A 106 -0.61 -2.93 -21.29
N ALA A 107 0.32 -3.55 -20.55
CA ALA A 107 1.59 -4.00 -21.10
C ALA A 107 1.41 -5.13 -22.13
N GLY A 108 0.31 -5.87 -22.10
CA GLY A 108 -0.03 -6.91 -23.08
C GLY A 108 0.88 -8.15 -23.06
N GLU A 109 1.81 -8.24 -22.11
CA GLU A 109 2.76 -9.35 -21.98
C GLU A 109 2.17 -10.57 -21.24
N VAL A 110 0.92 -10.45 -20.78
CA VAL A 110 0.34 -11.33 -19.78
C VAL A 110 -0.92 -12.00 -20.34
N ALA A 111 -0.87 -13.32 -20.52
CA ALA A 111 -2.03 -14.14 -20.85
C ALA A 111 -2.73 -14.59 -19.56
N LEU A 112 -3.87 -13.96 -19.24
CA LEU A 112 -4.68 -14.27 -18.07
C LEU A 112 -6.13 -14.47 -18.47
N ASP A 113 -6.72 -15.57 -18.02
CA ASP A 113 -8.15 -15.85 -18.16
C ASP A 113 -8.95 -15.41 -16.92
N GLY A 114 -8.27 -14.90 -15.89
CA GLY A 114 -8.90 -14.43 -14.66
C GLY A 114 -7.90 -14.00 -13.58
N ILE A 115 -8.39 -13.23 -12.60
CA ILE A 115 -7.58 -12.70 -11.50
C ILE A 115 -8.17 -13.12 -10.15
N ILE A 116 -7.33 -13.64 -9.25
CA ILE A 116 -7.70 -13.76 -7.84
C ILE A 116 -7.49 -12.39 -7.17
N GLY A 117 -8.59 -11.74 -6.83
CA GLY A 117 -8.61 -10.41 -6.23
C GLY A 117 -8.11 -10.44 -4.77
N PRO A 118 -7.29 -9.45 -4.35
CA PRO A 118 -6.66 -9.44 -3.03
C PRO A 118 -7.65 -9.10 -1.91
N GLY A 119 -8.07 -10.09 -1.13
CA GLY A 119 -9.11 -9.95 -0.11
C GLY A 119 -8.94 -8.77 0.84
N HIS A 120 -7.77 -8.61 1.49
CA HIS A 120 -7.56 -7.52 2.45
C HIS A 120 -7.57 -6.12 1.82
N VAL A 121 -7.02 -5.98 0.61
CA VAL A 121 -7.10 -4.71 -0.13
C VAL A 121 -8.56 -4.41 -0.44
N THR A 122 -9.30 -5.40 -0.94
CA THR A 122 -10.72 -5.27 -1.27
C THR A 122 -11.60 -5.03 -0.04
N THR A 123 -11.23 -5.50 1.15
CA THR A 123 -11.91 -5.09 2.40
C THR A 123 -11.84 -3.57 2.60
N VAL A 124 -10.79 -2.91 2.13
CA VAL A 124 -10.68 -1.45 2.19
C VAL A 124 -11.41 -0.79 1.02
N ILE A 125 -11.10 -1.15 -0.23
CA ILE A 125 -11.59 -0.44 -1.42
C ILE A 125 -12.95 -0.90 -1.94
N GLY A 126 -13.44 -2.04 -1.46
CA GLY A 126 -14.69 -2.65 -1.91
C GLY A 126 -14.54 -3.50 -3.18
N ALA A 127 -15.45 -4.46 -3.35
CA ALA A 127 -15.48 -5.30 -4.56
C ALA A 127 -15.74 -4.46 -5.83
N GLU A 128 -16.48 -3.37 -5.70
CA GLU A 128 -16.82 -2.45 -6.79
C GLU A 128 -15.59 -1.82 -7.46
N ALA A 129 -14.50 -1.64 -6.69
CA ALA A 129 -13.26 -1.08 -7.21
C ALA A 129 -12.63 -1.94 -8.32
N TRP A 130 -13.05 -3.19 -8.47
CA TRP A 130 -12.56 -4.13 -9.48
C TRP A 130 -13.43 -4.23 -10.73
N ARG A 131 -14.56 -3.52 -10.82
CA ARG A 131 -15.48 -3.59 -11.97
C ARG A 131 -14.85 -3.25 -13.33
N PHE A 132 -13.74 -2.51 -13.31
CA PHE A 132 -13.01 -2.19 -14.52
C PHE A 132 -12.41 -3.42 -15.21
N LEU A 133 -12.11 -4.50 -14.47
CA LEU A 133 -11.49 -5.70 -15.03
C LEU A 133 -12.41 -6.36 -16.07
N PRO A 134 -13.65 -6.75 -15.74
CA PRO A 134 -14.56 -7.28 -16.75
C PRO A 134 -15.01 -6.20 -17.75
N ALA A 135 -15.28 -4.97 -17.28
CA ALA A 135 -15.87 -3.94 -18.14
C ALA A 135 -14.93 -3.39 -19.21
N GLU A 136 -13.62 -3.31 -18.93
CA GLU A 136 -12.64 -2.70 -19.83
C GLU A 136 -11.69 -3.73 -20.45
N TYR A 137 -11.42 -4.84 -19.75
CA TYR A 137 -10.45 -5.85 -20.20
C TYR A 137 -11.10 -7.20 -20.52
N GLY A 138 -12.38 -7.41 -20.19
CA GLY A 138 -13.03 -8.73 -20.33
C GLY A 138 -12.43 -9.79 -19.40
N VAL A 139 -11.69 -9.39 -18.37
CA VAL A 139 -11.01 -10.33 -17.44
C VAL A 139 -11.87 -10.48 -16.18
N PRO A 140 -12.32 -11.71 -15.83
CA PRO A 140 -13.04 -11.94 -14.59
C PRO A 140 -12.12 -11.80 -13.38
N VAL A 141 -12.72 -11.46 -12.23
CA VAL A 141 -12.00 -11.37 -10.96
C VAL A 141 -12.81 -12.02 -9.83
N ALA A 142 -12.17 -12.89 -9.08
CA ALA A 142 -12.74 -13.50 -7.88
C ALA A 142 -12.00 -13.00 -6.63
N VAL A 143 -12.65 -12.18 -5.81
CA VAL A 143 -12.07 -11.66 -4.56
C VAL A 143 -12.04 -12.78 -3.53
N ALA A 144 -10.84 -13.12 -3.05
CA ALA A 144 -10.63 -14.26 -2.18
C ALA A 144 -10.08 -13.87 -0.81
N GLY A 145 -10.45 -14.65 0.21
CA GLY A 145 -9.74 -14.67 1.48
C GLY A 145 -8.43 -15.46 1.40
N PHE A 146 -7.88 -15.83 2.56
CA PHE A 146 -6.56 -16.46 2.66
C PHE A 146 -6.62 -17.91 3.17
N GLU A 147 -7.82 -18.42 3.47
CA GLU A 147 -7.96 -19.83 3.82
C GLU A 147 -7.92 -20.70 2.55
N PRO A 148 -7.44 -21.96 2.65
CA PRO A 148 -7.38 -22.86 1.49
C PRO A 148 -8.72 -22.97 0.75
N LEU A 149 -9.84 -22.99 1.48
CA LEU A 149 -11.16 -23.08 0.89
C LEU A 149 -11.60 -21.78 0.19
N ASP A 150 -11.10 -20.62 0.62
CA ASP A 150 -11.36 -19.36 -0.07
C ASP A 150 -10.70 -19.36 -1.46
N LEU A 151 -9.46 -19.83 -1.53
CA LEU A 151 -8.74 -19.95 -2.81
C LEU A 151 -9.41 -20.96 -3.74
N LEU A 152 -9.84 -22.12 -3.23
CA LEU A 152 -10.55 -23.10 -4.05
C LEU A 152 -11.88 -22.55 -4.59
N ARG A 153 -12.61 -21.77 -3.79
CA ARG A 153 -13.85 -21.12 -4.22
C ARG A 153 -13.59 -20.05 -5.29
N ALA A 154 -12.57 -19.22 -5.12
CA ALA A 154 -12.19 -18.22 -6.10
C ALA A 154 -11.74 -18.84 -7.43
N ILE A 155 -10.95 -19.93 -7.38
CA ILE A 155 -10.54 -20.67 -8.58
C ILE A 155 -11.77 -21.27 -9.27
N LEU A 156 -12.68 -21.90 -8.53
CA LEU A 156 -13.91 -22.45 -9.09
C LEU A 156 -14.72 -21.37 -9.80
N ALA A 157 -14.93 -20.21 -9.16
CA ALA A 157 -15.65 -19.09 -9.76
C ALA A 157 -15.00 -18.58 -11.06
N LEU A 158 -13.66 -18.43 -11.06
CA LEU A 158 -12.92 -18.02 -12.25
C LEU A 158 -13.04 -19.03 -13.39
N VAL A 159 -12.92 -20.33 -13.09
CA VAL A 159 -13.07 -21.39 -14.10
C VAL A 159 -14.49 -21.40 -14.67
N THR A 160 -15.52 -21.29 -13.84
CA THR A 160 -16.91 -21.21 -14.31
C THR A 160 -17.12 -20.00 -15.23
N MET A 161 -16.67 -18.80 -14.82
CA MET A 161 -16.79 -17.60 -15.66
C MET A 161 -16.05 -17.72 -16.99
N ALA A 162 -14.88 -18.38 -17.00
CA ALA A 162 -14.11 -18.62 -18.22
C ALA A 162 -14.78 -19.65 -19.14
N GLU A 163 -15.38 -20.71 -18.60
CA GLU A 163 -16.12 -21.71 -19.39
C GLU A 163 -17.41 -21.12 -20.00
N ASP A 164 -18.09 -20.24 -19.25
CA ASP A 164 -19.37 -19.65 -19.64
C ASP A 164 -19.22 -18.34 -20.46
N ASP A 165 -17.99 -17.84 -20.66
CA ASP A 165 -17.70 -16.54 -21.28
C ASP A 165 -18.45 -15.37 -20.60
N THR A 166 -18.48 -15.39 -19.27
CA THR A 166 -19.22 -14.42 -18.42
C THR A 166 -18.28 -13.69 -17.46
N PRO A 167 -17.43 -12.77 -17.96
CA PRO A 167 -16.49 -12.06 -17.10
C PRO A 167 -17.20 -11.10 -16.15
N GLU A 168 -17.11 -11.37 -14.85
CA GLU A 168 -17.70 -10.53 -13.79
C GLU A 168 -16.75 -10.36 -12.59
N VAL A 169 -17.20 -9.57 -11.61
CA VAL A 169 -16.58 -9.48 -10.28
C VAL A 169 -17.32 -10.42 -9.33
N ASP A 170 -16.69 -11.53 -8.95
CA ASP A 170 -17.22 -12.44 -7.92
C ASP A 170 -16.59 -12.14 -6.55
N ASN A 171 -17.42 -11.77 -5.57
CA ASN A 171 -17.00 -11.61 -4.19
C ASN A 171 -17.13 -12.92 -3.39
N THR A 172 -16.21 -13.85 -3.63
CA THR A 172 -16.14 -15.12 -2.86
C THR A 172 -15.74 -14.93 -1.39
N TYR A 173 -15.34 -13.70 -1.00
CA TYR A 173 -14.94 -13.32 0.35
C TYR A 173 -15.99 -12.43 1.07
N ALA A 174 -17.26 -12.59 0.74
CA ALA A 174 -18.38 -11.76 1.23
C ALA A 174 -18.51 -11.64 2.76
N ARG A 175 -17.90 -12.54 3.54
CA ARG A 175 -17.86 -12.42 5.01
C ARG A 175 -17.02 -11.25 5.52
N SER A 176 -16.08 -10.75 4.70
CA SER A 176 -15.12 -9.70 5.06
C SER A 176 -15.08 -8.54 4.07
N VAL A 177 -15.79 -8.65 2.94
CA VAL A 177 -15.76 -7.67 1.85
C VAL A 177 -17.19 -7.29 1.49
N SER A 178 -17.50 -6.00 1.58
CA SER A 178 -18.72 -5.40 1.02
C SER A 178 -18.46 -4.86 -0.40
N ALA A 179 -19.53 -4.43 -1.08
CA ALA A 179 -19.43 -3.83 -2.40
C ALA A 179 -18.60 -2.52 -2.33
N GLU A 180 -18.95 -1.66 -1.38
CA GLU A 180 -18.36 -0.34 -1.15
C GLU A 180 -17.04 -0.37 -0.35
N GLY A 181 -16.73 -1.48 0.31
CA GLY A 181 -15.56 -1.61 1.19
C GLY A 181 -15.71 -0.88 2.51
N ASN A 182 -14.59 -0.53 3.12
CA ASN A 182 -14.56 0.19 4.40
C ASN A 182 -14.53 1.70 4.15
N VAL A 183 -15.72 2.32 4.13
CA VAL A 183 -15.89 3.76 3.90
C VAL A 183 -15.12 4.62 4.91
N ILE A 184 -15.02 4.20 6.17
CA ILE A 184 -14.28 4.95 7.20
C ILE A 184 -12.78 4.93 6.92
N ALA A 185 -12.24 3.78 6.51
CA ALA A 185 -10.83 3.66 6.13
C ALA A 185 -10.51 4.48 4.87
N GLN A 186 -11.40 4.45 3.87
CA GLN A 186 -11.28 5.27 2.67
C GLN A 186 -11.29 6.76 3.01
N GLN A 187 -12.21 7.22 3.88
CA GLN A 187 -12.24 8.62 4.33
C GLN A 187 -10.95 9.03 5.06
N ALA A 188 -10.41 8.18 5.93
CA ALA A 188 -9.15 8.46 6.62
C ALA A 188 -7.98 8.60 5.63
N MET A 189 -7.95 7.74 4.60
CA MET A 189 -6.97 7.81 3.52
C MET A 189 -7.16 9.08 2.67
N ASP A 190 -8.39 9.39 2.28
CA ASP A 190 -8.73 10.55 1.46
C ASP A 190 -8.46 11.88 2.17
N LEU A 191 -8.60 11.92 3.49
CA LEU A 191 -8.25 13.11 4.27
C LEU A 191 -6.74 13.32 4.30
N ALA A 192 -5.95 12.27 4.50
CA ALA A 192 -4.50 12.38 4.67
C ALA A 192 -3.72 12.47 3.35
N PHE A 193 -4.20 11.79 2.31
CA PHE A 193 -3.47 11.58 1.07
C PHE A 193 -4.25 12.06 -0.16
N GLU A 194 -3.50 12.27 -1.24
CA GLU A 194 -4.02 12.42 -2.58
C GLU A 194 -3.27 11.52 -3.56
N VAL A 195 -3.99 11.12 -4.61
CA VAL A 195 -3.45 10.22 -5.65
C VAL A 195 -2.42 10.96 -6.48
N ALA A 196 -1.28 10.31 -6.69
CA ALA A 196 -0.18 10.81 -7.51
C ALA A 196 0.44 9.69 -8.36
N ASP A 197 1.24 10.08 -9.34
CA ASP A 197 2.09 9.15 -10.08
C ASP A 197 3.18 8.62 -9.15
N ALA A 198 3.59 7.37 -9.33
CA ALA A 198 4.56 6.78 -8.42
C ALA A 198 5.45 5.72 -9.08
N GLU A 199 6.72 5.68 -8.66
CA GLU A 199 7.73 4.74 -9.14
C GLU A 199 7.57 3.35 -8.52
N TRP A 200 7.35 2.33 -9.34
CA TRP A 200 7.27 0.94 -8.93
C TRP A 200 8.56 0.22 -9.26
N ARG A 201 9.19 -0.37 -8.24
CA ARG A 201 10.43 -1.12 -8.44
C ARG A 201 10.17 -2.28 -9.41
N GLY A 202 10.84 -2.25 -10.55
CA GLY A 202 10.70 -3.25 -11.62
C GLY A 202 9.70 -2.89 -12.72
N PHE A 203 8.80 -1.92 -12.48
CA PHE A 203 7.77 -1.49 -13.44
C PHE A 203 7.92 -0.02 -13.90
N GLY A 204 8.76 0.77 -13.21
CA GLY A 204 8.95 2.19 -13.50
C GLY A 204 7.80 3.06 -13.00
N LEU A 205 7.63 4.25 -13.58
CA LEU A 205 6.57 5.17 -13.22
C LEU A 205 5.21 4.65 -13.68
N ILE A 206 4.31 4.40 -12.74
CA ILE A 206 2.90 4.08 -13.05
C ILE A 206 2.03 5.29 -12.68
N PRO A 207 1.28 5.86 -13.64
CA PRO A 207 0.40 7.00 -13.37
C PRO A 207 -0.66 6.70 -12.30
N ARG A 208 -0.98 7.70 -11.47
CA ARG A 208 -2.05 7.64 -10.46
C ARG A 208 -2.02 6.40 -9.56
N SER A 209 -0.83 5.88 -9.26
CA SER A 209 -0.63 4.60 -8.59
C SER A 209 -0.03 4.72 -7.19
N GLY A 210 0.21 5.93 -6.70
CA GLY A 210 0.69 6.17 -5.34
C GLY A 210 -0.13 7.20 -4.59
N LEU A 211 0.22 7.35 -3.32
CA LEU A 211 -0.41 8.29 -2.41
C LEU A 211 0.65 9.22 -1.83
N ARG A 212 0.52 10.52 -2.10
CA ARG A 212 1.31 11.59 -1.47
C ARG A 212 0.49 12.28 -0.40
N LEU A 213 1.13 12.87 0.60
CA LEU A 213 0.41 13.63 1.63
C LEU A 213 -0.29 14.82 0.96
N ARG A 214 -1.49 15.15 1.42
CA ARG A 214 -2.15 16.39 1.00
C ARG A 214 -1.40 17.60 1.54
N GLU A 215 -1.57 18.73 0.86
CA GLU A 215 -0.98 20.03 1.24
C GLU A 215 -1.24 20.39 2.72
N MET A 216 -2.43 20.09 3.23
CA MET A 216 -2.74 20.37 4.64
C MET A 216 -1.90 19.55 5.65
N TYR A 217 -1.19 18.52 5.20
CA TYR A 217 -0.24 17.73 5.99
C TYR A 217 1.22 17.90 5.53
N ALA A 218 1.53 18.94 4.74
CA ALA A 218 2.88 19.18 4.23
C ALA A 218 3.95 19.28 5.35
N ASP A 219 3.59 19.83 6.51
CA ASP A 219 4.49 19.90 7.68
C ASP A 219 4.90 18.53 8.23
N PHE A 220 4.16 17.47 7.89
CA PHE A 220 4.43 16.09 8.28
C PHE A 220 5.10 15.27 7.16
N ASP A 221 5.35 15.86 5.99
CA ASP A 221 5.97 15.15 4.87
C ASP A 221 7.50 15.11 5.03
N ALA A 222 8.10 13.94 4.78
CA ALA A 222 9.55 13.74 4.80
C ALA A 222 10.15 13.54 3.39
N ALA A 223 9.34 13.65 2.33
CA ALA A 223 9.74 13.44 0.93
C ALA A 223 10.62 14.56 0.36
#